data_AF-S9XKK4-F1
#
_entry.id   AF-S9XKK4-F1
#
_cell.length_a   1.000
_cell.length_b   1.000
_cell.length_c   1.000
_cell.angle_alpha   90.00
_cell.angle_beta   90.00
_cell.angle_gamma   90.00
#
_symmetry.space_group_name_H-M   'P 1'
#
loop_
_entity.id
_entity.type
_entity.pdbx_description
1 polymer ?
#
loop_
_entity_poly.entity_id
_entity_poly.type
_entity_poly.pdbx_seq_one_letter_code
_entity_poly.pdbx_strand_id
1 'polypeptide(L)'
;MSLTEEDLQKFHDEHFGNVAIQCWENAFLQSQDDFDLASPRKPGSKSSTIERYPDGVIRTLTDEQVAYFRESEIREIKWKKEKEQFIQEKETAAKAFEQANVAASLPESQPNVPMSLQQPLSIDSYRRLYGYSYHDVLELEQILDNSFQKFTAVSTKYWPSIPIRS
;
A
#
# COMPACT_ATOMS: atom_id res chain seq x y z
N MET A 1 10.83 10.07 39.00
CA MET A 1 9.45 9.59 39.08
C MET A 1 9.45 8.14 38.63
N SER A 2 9.12 7.21 39.53
CA SER A 2 9.04 5.79 39.21
C SER A 2 7.57 5.44 39.00
N LEU A 3 7.25 4.87 37.83
CA LEU A 3 5.94 4.28 37.56
C LEU A 3 5.69 3.13 38.53
N THR A 4 4.54 3.16 39.19
CA THR A 4 4.08 2.07 40.07
C THR A 4 3.12 1.14 39.33
N GLU A 5 2.95 -0.07 39.83
CA GLU A 5 2.01 -1.05 39.25
C GLU A 5 0.56 -0.53 39.26
N GLU A 6 0.20 0.24 40.31
CA GLU A 6 -1.09 0.90 40.42
C GLU A 6 -1.33 1.93 39.31
N ASP A 7 -0.28 2.63 38.87
CA ASP A 7 -0.37 3.60 37.77
C ASP A 7 -0.64 2.91 36.43
N LEU A 8 -0.04 1.75 36.19
CA LEU A 8 -0.27 0.94 35.00
C LEU A 8 -1.69 0.36 34.98
N GLN A 9 -2.20 -0.07 36.14
CA GLN A 9 -3.54 -0.62 36.25
C GLN A 9 -4.61 0.45 36.04
N LYS A 10 -4.44 1.65 36.62
CA LYS A 10 -5.33 2.79 36.34
C LYS A 10 -5.32 3.18 34.87
N PHE A 11 -4.14 3.25 34.24
CA PHE A 11 -4.03 3.52 32.81
C PHE A 11 -4.78 2.48 31.99
N HIS A 12 -4.62 1.19 32.33
CA HIS A 12 -5.28 0.09 31.66
C HIS A 12 -6.81 0.20 31.76
N ASP A 13 -7.35 0.44 32.96
CA ASP A 13 -8.79 0.54 33.20
C ASP A 13 -9.41 1.79 32.54
N GLU A 14 -8.65 2.89 32.42
CA GLU A 14 -9.11 4.11 31.77
C GLU A 14 -9.12 4.01 30.23
N HIS A 15 -8.20 3.24 29.64
CA HIS A 15 -8.03 3.17 28.18
C HIS A 15 -8.66 1.93 27.53
N PHE A 16 -8.78 0.82 28.26
CA PHE A 16 -9.34 -0.42 27.73
C PHE A 16 -10.68 -0.72 28.39
N GLY A 17 -11.76 -0.61 27.61
CA GLY A 17 -13.08 -1.03 28.06
C GLY A 17 -13.21 -2.57 28.15
N ASN A 18 -14.09 -3.06 29.02
CA ASN A 18 -14.37 -4.49 29.19
C ASN A 18 -14.67 -5.23 27.89
N VAL A 19 -15.22 -4.55 26.88
CA VAL A 19 -15.49 -5.12 25.55
C VAL A 19 -14.19 -5.45 24.82
N ALA A 20 -13.18 -4.58 24.90
CA ALA A 20 -11.87 -4.82 24.28
C ALA A 20 -11.13 -5.98 24.96
N ILE A 21 -11.24 -6.08 26.29
CA ILE A 21 -10.66 -7.17 27.09
C ILE A 21 -11.31 -8.50 26.69
N GLN A 22 -12.65 -8.55 26.59
CA GLN A 22 -13.37 -9.75 26.16
C GLN A 22 -13.06 -10.15 24.71
N CYS A 23 -12.89 -9.19 23.80
CA CYS A 23 -12.44 -9.49 22.44
C CYS A 23 -11.03 -10.09 22.43
N TRP A 24 -10.13 -9.59 23.26
CA TRP A 24 -8.78 -10.13 23.38
C TRP A 24 -8.78 -11.55 23.98
N GLU A 25 -9.54 -11.78 25.04
CA GLU A 25 -9.68 -13.12 25.64
C GLU A 25 -10.26 -14.12 24.64
N ASN A 26 -11.30 -13.73 23.90
CA ASN A 26 -11.87 -14.61 22.88
C ASN A 26 -10.93 -14.85 21.69
N ALA A 27 -10.10 -13.88 21.32
CA ALA A 27 -9.19 -14.02 20.19
C ALA A 27 -7.94 -14.85 20.51
N PHE A 28 -7.46 -14.82 21.76
CA PHE A 28 -6.16 -15.40 22.13
C PHE A 28 -6.22 -16.54 23.14
N LEU A 29 -7.28 -16.63 23.96
CA LEU A 29 -7.44 -17.71 24.96
C LEU A 29 -8.44 -18.80 24.55
N GLN A 30 -9.07 -18.71 23.39
CA GLN A 30 -9.83 -19.85 22.85
C GLN A 30 -8.87 -21.02 22.57
N SER A 31 -9.07 -22.12 23.31
CA SER A 31 -8.35 -23.37 23.07
C SER A 31 -8.60 -23.83 21.64
N GLN A 32 -7.52 -24.22 20.97
CA GLN A 32 -7.44 -24.64 19.58
C GLN A 32 -8.19 -25.96 19.28
N ASP A 33 -9.17 -26.34 20.10
CA ASP A 33 -9.93 -27.58 20.00
C ASP A 33 -11.26 -27.41 19.23
N ASP A 34 -11.74 -26.18 19.05
CA ASP A 34 -13.04 -25.91 18.40
C ASP A 34 -12.96 -25.56 16.89
N PHE A 35 -11.76 -25.59 16.29
CA PHE A 35 -11.61 -25.44 14.84
C PHE A 35 -11.63 -26.78 14.09
N ASP A 36 -12.34 -27.79 14.63
CA ASP A 36 -12.58 -29.07 13.95
C ASP A 36 -13.86 -29.00 13.12
N LEU A 37 -13.85 -28.13 12.11
CA LEU A 37 -14.90 -28.10 11.08
C LEU A 37 -14.74 -29.35 10.20
N ALA A 38 -15.51 -30.39 10.52
CA ALA A 38 -16.01 -31.42 9.61
C ALA A 38 -14.98 -32.09 8.66
N SER A 39 -14.02 -32.82 9.22
CA SER A 39 -13.36 -33.91 8.48
C SER A 39 -13.57 -35.22 9.24
N PRO A 40 -14.16 -36.27 8.63
CA PRO A 40 -14.32 -37.56 9.31
C PRO A 40 -12.96 -38.27 9.35
N ARG A 41 -12.12 -37.91 10.33
CA ARG A 41 -10.89 -38.65 10.60
C ARG A 41 -11.22 -39.94 11.34
N LYS A 42 -11.11 -41.05 10.62
CA LYS A 42 -11.02 -42.40 11.20
C LYS A 42 -9.90 -42.44 12.26
N PRO A 43 -10.14 -42.95 13.48
CA PRO A 43 -9.08 -43.21 14.44
C PRO A 43 -8.43 -44.53 14.05
N GLY A 44 -7.32 -44.48 13.31
CA GLY A 44 -6.64 -45.69 12.88
C GLY A 44 -5.38 -45.43 12.10
N SER A 45 -4.25 -45.52 12.80
CA SER A 45 -2.91 -45.85 12.29
C SER A 45 -2.51 -45.23 10.95
N LYS A 46 -1.59 -44.28 11.02
CA LYS A 46 -0.27 -44.36 10.36
C LYS A 46 0.53 -43.18 10.86
N SER A 47 1.67 -43.47 11.47
CA SER A 47 2.78 -42.55 11.58
C SER A 47 2.86 -41.71 10.31
N SER A 48 2.62 -40.41 10.44
CA SER A 48 2.91 -39.42 9.40
C SER A 48 4.39 -39.56 9.07
N THR A 49 4.66 -40.42 8.08
CA THR A 49 6.00 -40.60 7.55
C THR A 49 6.25 -39.32 6.79
N ILE A 50 6.87 -38.36 7.48
CA ILE A 50 7.46 -37.17 6.88
C ILE A 50 8.24 -37.68 5.67
N GLU A 51 7.85 -37.27 4.47
CA GLU A 51 8.54 -37.64 3.24
C GLU A 51 9.97 -37.10 3.36
N ARG A 52 10.90 -38.01 3.62
CA ARG A 52 12.33 -37.72 3.64
C ARG A 52 12.82 -37.85 2.22
N TYR A 53 13.63 -36.88 1.80
CA TYR A 53 14.41 -37.03 0.57
C TYR A 53 15.36 -38.23 0.69
N PRO A 54 15.89 -38.78 -0.42
CA PRO A 54 16.78 -39.94 -0.41
C PRO A 54 18.05 -39.75 0.44
N ASP A 55 18.40 -38.50 0.73
CA ASP A 55 19.52 -38.07 1.58
C ASP A 55 19.16 -38.04 3.09
N GLY A 56 17.91 -38.31 3.47
CA GLY A 56 17.44 -38.35 4.86
C GLY A 56 17.15 -36.98 5.48
N VAL A 57 17.34 -35.89 4.74
CA VAL A 57 17.14 -34.51 5.21
C VAL A 57 15.65 -34.17 5.16
N ILE A 58 15.12 -33.63 6.26
CA ILE A 58 13.78 -33.06 6.31
C ILE A 58 13.89 -31.62 5.83
N ARG A 59 13.49 -31.32 4.59
CA ARG A 59 13.36 -29.93 4.13
C ARG A 59 12.00 -29.42 4.59
N THR A 60 12.00 -28.30 5.31
CA THR A 60 10.83 -27.69 5.95
C THR A 60 9.88 -27.00 4.96
N LEU A 61 10.32 -26.79 3.71
CA LEU A 61 9.52 -26.22 2.62
C LEU A 61 9.57 -27.19 1.42
N THR A 62 8.43 -27.42 0.79
CA THR A 62 8.34 -28.18 -0.47
C THR A 62 8.97 -27.38 -1.60
N ASP A 63 9.41 -28.06 -2.67
CA ASP A 63 10.01 -27.40 -3.84
C ASP A 63 9.05 -26.35 -4.46
N GLU A 64 7.74 -26.58 -4.37
CA GLU A 64 6.71 -25.62 -4.78
C GLU A 64 6.71 -24.35 -3.91
N GLN A 65 6.87 -24.51 -2.60
CA GLN A 65 6.98 -23.36 -1.69
C GLN A 65 8.24 -22.54 -1.98
N VAL A 66 9.36 -23.20 -2.31
CA VAL A 66 10.60 -22.54 -2.73
C VAL A 66 10.42 -21.82 -4.08
N ALA A 67 9.61 -22.37 -5.00
CA ALA A 67 9.32 -21.73 -6.27
C ALA A 67 8.65 -20.36 -6.11
N TYR A 68 7.72 -20.21 -5.16
CA TYR A 68 7.08 -18.91 -4.89
C TYR A 68 8.08 -17.83 -4.43
N PHE A 69 9.02 -18.20 -3.56
CA PHE A 69 10.06 -17.25 -3.11
C PHE A 69 10.99 -16.88 -4.25
N ARG A 70 11.38 -17.86 -5.07
CA ARG A 70 12.23 -17.63 -6.24
C ARG A 70 11.57 -16.70 -7.26
N GLU A 71 10.29 -16.91 -7.55
CA GLU A 71 9.54 -16.02 -8.44
C GLU A 71 9.41 -14.61 -7.89
N SER A 72 9.19 -14.49 -6.57
CA SER A 72 9.10 -13.20 -5.91
C SER A 72 10.43 -12.44 -5.93
N GLU A 73 11.55 -13.14 -5.71
CA GLU A 73 12.90 -12.57 -5.82
C GLU A 73 13.19 -12.11 -7.26
N ILE A 74 12.87 -12.93 -8.26
CA ILE A 74 13.03 -12.56 -9.68
C ILE A 74 12.19 -11.34 -10.02
N ARG A 75 10.95 -11.27 -9.53
CA ARG A 75 10.06 -10.12 -9.73
C ARG A 75 10.63 -8.86 -9.10
N GLU A 76 11.17 -8.96 -7.89
CA GLU A 76 11.80 -7.82 -7.21
C GLU A 76 13.05 -7.32 -7.95
N ILE A 77 13.88 -8.23 -8.46
CA ILE A 77 15.06 -7.86 -9.26
C ILE A 77 14.65 -7.14 -10.55
N LYS A 78 13.63 -7.64 -11.25
CA LYS A 78 13.09 -6.98 -12.45
C LYS A 78 12.55 -5.59 -12.12
N TRP A 79 11.77 -5.49 -11.05
CA TRP A 79 11.22 -4.22 -10.57
C TRP A 79 12.32 -3.18 -10.29
N LYS A 80 13.39 -3.57 -9.58
CA LYS A 80 14.52 -2.67 -9.30
C LYS A 80 15.19 -2.19 -10.58
N LYS A 81 15.46 -3.10 -11.53
CA LYS A 81 16.08 -2.75 -12.82
C LYS A 81 15.24 -1.78 -13.65
N GLU A 82 13.95 -2.04 -13.77
CA GLU A 82 13.06 -1.19 -14.56
C GLU A 82 12.84 0.16 -13.89
N LYS A 83 12.78 0.21 -12.56
CA LYS A 83 12.72 1.47 -11.80
C LYS A 83 13.98 2.30 -12.00
N GLU A 84 15.17 1.68 -11.94
CA GLU A 84 16.43 2.37 -12.21
C GLU A 84 16.49 2.91 -13.64
N GLN A 85 16.06 2.13 -14.64
CA GLN A 85 15.98 2.57 -16.04
C GLN A 85 15.05 3.77 -16.19
N PHE A 86 13.84 3.71 -15.60
CA PHE A 86 12.88 4.81 -15.67
C PHE A 86 13.42 6.09 -15.02
N ILE A 87 14.12 5.99 -13.88
CA ILE A 87 14.75 7.15 -13.24
C ILE A 87 15.83 7.74 -14.15
N GLN A 88 16.70 6.90 -14.73
CA GLN A 88 17.74 7.36 -15.65
C GLN A 88 17.14 8.03 -16.90
N GLU A 89 16.11 7.44 -17.50
CA GLU A 89 15.40 8.04 -18.64
C GLU A 89 14.81 9.41 -18.28
N LYS A 90 14.13 9.51 -17.13
CA LYS A 90 13.57 10.77 -16.64
C LYS A 90 14.66 11.82 -16.39
N GLU A 91 15.79 11.45 -15.82
CA GLU A 91 16.92 12.36 -15.61
C GLU A 91 17.54 12.84 -16.93
N THR A 92 17.69 11.95 -17.91
CA THR A 92 18.19 12.34 -19.24
C THR A 92 17.20 13.26 -19.97
N ALA A 93 15.90 12.98 -19.89
CA ALA A 93 14.84 13.82 -20.44
C ALA A 93 14.78 15.18 -19.75
N ALA A 94 14.94 15.24 -18.42
CA ALA A 94 15.00 16.49 -17.67
C ALA A 94 16.23 17.33 -18.06
N LYS A 95 17.40 16.71 -18.20
CA LYS A 95 18.62 17.40 -18.67
C LYS A 95 18.48 17.91 -20.11
N ALA A 96 17.84 17.14 -20.99
CA ALA A 96 17.54 17.56 -22.36
C ALA A 96 16.54 18.74 -22.38
N PHE A 97 15.52 18.73 -21.52
CA PHE A 97 14.56 19.81 -21.36
C PHE A 97 15.22 21.08 -20.80
N GLU A 98 16.11 20.96 -19.82
CA GLU A 98 16.90 22.08 -19.28
C GLU A 98 17.81 22.69 -20.35
N GLN A 99 18.51 21.86 -21.14
CA GLN A 99 19.33 22.32 -22.26
C GLN A 99 18.50 23.00 -23.36
N ALA A 100 17.29 22.53 -23.62
CA ALA A 100 16.37 23.17 -24.57
C ALA A 100 15.83 24.52 -24.04
N ASN A 101 15.56 24.64 -22.74
CA ASN A 101 15.11 25.89 -22.11
C ASN A 101 16.17 26.99 -22.07
N VAL A 102 17.47 26.64 -22.08
CA VAL A 102 18.56 27.63 -22.22
C VAL A 102 18.57 28.26 -23.62
N ALA A 103 17.90 27.68 -24.61
CA ALA A 103 17.98 28.08 -26.02
C ALA A 103 16.69 28.63 -26.66
N ALA A 104 15.55 28.74 -25.97
CA ALA A 104 14.31 29.12 -26.66
C ALA A 104 13.34 29.98 -25.82
N SER A 105 13.07 31.19 -26.30
CA SER A 105 11.83 31.90 -26.04
C SER A 105 10.67 31.13 -26.66
N LEU A 106 10.02 30.25 -25.90
CA LEU A 106 8.82 29.54 -26.34
C LEU A 106 7.58 30.45 -26.19
N PRO A 107 6.63 30.41 -27.14
CA PRO A 107 5.35 31.08 -26.99
C PRO A 107 4.56 30.45 -25.84
N GLU A 108 3.81 31.28 -25.10
CA GLU A 108 3.00 30.84 -23.95
C GLU A 108 2.09 29.66 -24.33
N SER A 109 2.24 28.56 -23.59
CA SER A 109 1.32 27.42 -23.67
C SER A 109 -0.08 27.88 -23.29
N GLN A 110 -1.09 27.42 -24.03
CA GLN A 110 -2.48 27.72 -23.70
C GLN A 110 -2.80 27.35 -22.24
N PRO A 111 -3.72 28.10 -21.59
CA PRO A 111 -4.09 27.88 -20.21
C PRO A 111 -4.60 26.44 -20.03
N ASN A 112 -3.83 25.64 -19.32
CA ASN A 112 -4.19 24.26 -19.01
C ASN A 112 -5.23 24.31 -17.88
N VAL A 113 -6.49 24.03 -18.20
CA VAL A 113 -7.56 23.98 -17.21
C VAL A 113 -7.28 22.77 -16.30
N PRO A 114 -7.26 22.93 -14.97
CA PRO A 114 -6.96 21.82 -14.06
C PRO A 114 -8.06 20.75 -14.17
N MET A 115 -7.78 19.73 -14.97
CA MET A 115 -8.06 18.28 -14.88
C MET A 115 -9.45 17.75 -14.45
N SER A 116 -10.41 18.56 -14.03
CA SER A 116 -11.72 18.06 -13.56
C SER A 116 -12.70 17.72 -14.70
N LEU A 117 -12.32 17.97 -15.96
CA LEU A 117 -13.19 17.77 -17.13
C LEU A 117 -12.57 16.89 -18.23
N GLN A 118 -11.35 16.38 -18.05
CA GLN A 118 -10.80 15.41 -18.99
C GLN A 118 -11.32 14.02 -18.62
N GLN A 119 -11.73 13.25 -19.63
CA GLN A 119 -12.09 11.85 -19.43
C GLN A 119 -10.91 11.12 -18.76
N PRO A 120 -11.16 10.24 -17.78
CA PRO A 120 -10.10 9.50 -17.12
C PRO A 120 -9.28 8.79 -18.20
N LEU A 121 -7.96 8.97 -18.16
CA LEU A 121 -7.06 8.30 -19.08
C LEU A 121 -7.29 6.78 -18.96
N SER A 122 -7.28 6.07 -20.09
CA SER A 122 -7.38 4.61 -20.08
C SER A 122 -6.27 4.00 -19.22
N ILE A 123 -6.56 2.91 -18.51
CA ILE A 123 -5.59 2.16 -17.69
C ILE A 123 -4.34 1.80 -18.52
N ASP A 124 -4.50 1.49 -19.80
CA ASP A 124 -3.39 1.19 -20.70
C ASP A 124 -2.47 2.40 -20.92
N SER A 125 -3.03 3.61 -20.92
CA SER A 125 -2.26 4.85 -21.00
C SER A 125 -1.45 5.08 -19.73
N TYR A 126 -2.04 4.85 -18.56
CA TYR A 126 -1.33 4.91 -17.28
C TYR A 126 -0.18 3.91 -17.21
N ARG A 127 -0.41 2.67 -17.65
CA ARG A 127 0.63 1.64 -17.71
C ARG A 127 1.78 2.03 -18.62
N ARG A 128 1.51 2.72 -19.75
CA ARG A 128 2.57 3.20 -20.65
C ARG A 128 3.33 4.40 -20.06
N LEU A 129 2.64 5.32 -19.39
CA LEU A 129 3.20 6.57 -18.93
C LEU A 129 4.00 6.41 -17.62
N TYR A 130 3.46 5.63 -16.68
CA TYR A 130 4.03 5.45 -15.34
C TYR A 130 4.64 4.06 -15.15
N GLY A 131 4.63 3.22 -16.18
CA GLY A 131 5.22 1.89 -16.13
C GLY A 131 4.61 1.05 -15.01
N TYR A 132 5.45 0.62 -14.07
CA TYR A 132 5.05 -0.23 -12.95
C TYR A 132 4.41 0.52 -11.79
N SER A 133 4.64 1.83 -11.64
CA SER A 133 4.02 2.63 -10.56
C SER A 133 2.61 3.11 -10.92
N TYR A 134 2.05 2.64 -12.04
CA TYR A 134 0.76 3.14 -12.52
C TYR A 134 -0.38 2.90 -11.54
N HIS A 135 -0.34 1.79 -10.79
CA HIS A 135 -1.33 1.48 -9.77
C HIS A 135 -1.26 2.48 -8.61
N ASP A 136 -0.06 2.74 -8.09
CA ASP A 136 0.16 3.69 -7.00
C ASP A 136 -0.26 5.12 -7.41
N VAL A 137 0.10 5.53 -8.63
CA VAL A 137 -0.27 6.84 -9.18
C VAL A 137 -1.79 6.98 -9.30
N LEU A 138 -2.47 5.94 -9.80
CA LEU A 138 -3.93 5.95 -9.95
C LEU A 138 -4.64 6.03 -8.59
N GLU A 139 -4.12 5.33 -7.58
CA GLU A 139 -4.65 5.41 -6.21
C GLU A 139 -4.47 6.81 -5.61
N LEU A 140 -3.28 7.40 -5.77
CA LEU A 140 -3.00 8.76 -5.29
C LEU A 140 -3.90 9.80 -5.96
N GLU A 141 -4.11 9.70 -7.26
CA GLU A 141 -5.03 10.58 -7.99
C GLU A 141 -6.46 10.44 -7.47
N GLN A 142 -6.94 9.21 -7.25
CA GLN A 142 -8.27 8.98 -6.69
C GLN A 142 -8.41 9.58 -5.27
N ILE A 143 -7.37 9.48 -4.44
CA ILE A 143 -7.36 10.11 -3.11
C ILE A 143 -7.43 11.64 -3.24
N LEU A 144 -6.65 12.22 -4.15
CA LEU A 144 -6.64 13.66 -4.40
C LEU A 144 -8.00 14.15 -4.90
N ASP A 145 -8.62 13.45 -5.85
CA ASP A 145 -9.95 13.78 -6.37
C ASP A 145 -11.01 13.73 -5.26
N ASN A 146 -10.97 12.69 -4.43
CA ASN A 146 -11.86 12.59 -3.27
C ASN A 146 -11.64 13.74 -2.29
N SER A 147 -10.38 14.12 -2.03
CA SER A 147 -10.06 15.23 -1.15
C SER A 147 -10.55 16.57 -1.72
N PHE A 148 -10.39 16.78 -3.02
CA PHE A 148 -10.83 17.96 -3.74
C PHE A 148 -12.35 18.08 -3.78
N GLN A 149 -13.07 16.99 -4.06
CA GLN A 149 -14.52 16.95 -4.01
C GLN A 149 -15.04 17.28 -2.61
N LYS A 150 -14.43 16.73 -1.55
CA LYS A 150 -14.79 17.05 -0.17
C LYS A 150 -14.58 18.53 0.15
N PHE A 151 -13.47 19.11 -0.30
CA PHE A 151 -13.15 20.52 -0.06
C PHE A 151 -14.11 21.46 -0.81
N THR A 152 -14.41 21.17 -2.07
CA THR A 152 -15.26 22.02 -2.92
C THR A 152 -16.76 21.81 -2.71
N ALA A 153 -17.18 20.65 -2.19
CA ALA A 153 -18.57 20.40 -1.79
C ALA A 153 -19.00 21.29 -0.61
N VAL A 154 -18.06 21.74 0.23
CA VAL A 154 -18.34 22.73 1.26
C VAL A 154 -18.35 24.10 0.60
N SER A 155 -19.55 24.70 0.47
CA SER A 155 -19.70 26.10 0.04
C SER A 155 -18.92 27.02 0.98
N THR A 156 -17.69 27.37 0.62
CA THR A 156 -16.92 28.38 1.35
C THR A 156 -17.68 29.70 1.22
N LYS A 157 -18.21 30.20 2.33
CA LYS A 157 -18.84 31.52 2.39
C LYS A 157 -17.75 32.57 2.19
N TYR A 158 -17.50 32.93 0.94
CA TYR A 158 -16.59 34.01 0.58
C TYR A 158 -17.21 35.30 1.10
N TRP A 159 -16.65 35.83 2.19
CA TRP A 159 -16.94 37.20 2.58
C TRP A 159 -16.03 38.09 1.73
N PRO A 160 -16.56 38.84 0.75
CA PRO A 160 -15.73 39.79 0.03
C PRO A 160 -15.18 40.78 1.05
N SER A 161 -13.86 40.79 1.22
CA SER A 161 -13.19 41.84 1.97
C SER A 161 -13.43 43.14 1.20
N ILE A 162 -14.40 43.92 1.68
CA ILE A 162 -14.65 45.26 1.15
C ILE A 162 -13.36 46.05 1.41
N PRO A 163 -12.69 46.60 0.38
CA PRO A 163 -11.54 47.45 0.62
C PRO A 163 -12.03 48.67 1.41
N ILE A 164 -11.53 48.81 2.63
CA ILE A 164 -11.71 50.04 3.42
C ILE A 164 -11.03 51.14 2.62
N ARG A 165 -11.83 51.96 1.94
CA ARG A 165 -11.33 53.17 1.30
C ARG A 165 -10.78 54.07 2.41
N SER A 166 -9.48 54.31 2.37
CA SER A 166 -8.78 55.35 3.14
C SER A 166 -9.22 56.74 2.71
#